data_AF-A0AAV2S6D2-F1
#
_entry.id   AF-A0AAV2S6D2-F1
#
_cell.length_a   1.000
_cell.length_b   1.000
_cell.length_c   1.000
_cell.angle_alpha   90.00
_cell.angle_beta   90.00
_cell.angle_gamma   90.00
#
_symmetry.space_group_name_H-M   'P 1'
#
loop_
_entity.id
_entity.type
_entity.pdbx_description
1 polymer ?
#
loop_
_entity_poly.entity_id
_entity_poly.type
_entity_poly.pdbx_seq_one_letter_code
_entity_poly.pdbx_strand_id
1 'polypeptide(L)'
;VVLTAAHKVKDFVDGGLLARVGAWDINATNEVFPSQNINVENILFHPGFDQRTLKNNIALLILQWEAVLSETVLPICLPDSGQVFHRSSCIVTGWGKDVFGENGKYQRI
;
A
#
# COMPACT_ATOMS: atom_id res chain seq x y z
N VAL A 1 5.73 8.13 -3.84
CA VAL A 1 5.79 6.73 -4.35
C VAL A 1 5.32 5.79 -3.25
N VAL A 2 4.53 4.76 -3.60
CA VAL A 2 4.05 3.74 -2.66
C VAL A 2 4.51 2.35 -3.12
N LEU A 3 5.03 1.53 -2.20
CA LEU A 3 5.42 0.15 -2.46
C LEU A 3 4.25 -0.79 -2.23
N THR A 4 4.00 -1.72 -3.14
CA THR A 4 2.91 -2.70 -3.00
C THR A 4 3.23 -4.04 -3.69
N ALA A 5 2.32 -5.00 -3.57
CA ALA A 5 2.38 -6.26 -4.29
C ALA A 5 1.78 -6.12 -5.70
N ALA A 6 2.52 -6.57 -6.72
CA ALA A 6 2.11 -6.50 -8.12
C ALA A 6 0.72 -7.12 -8.38
N HIS A 7 0.46 -8.32 -7.84
CA HIS A 7 -0.81 -9.02 -8.07
C HIS A 7 -2.05 -8.29 -7.53
N LYS A 8 -1.89 -7.31 -6.63
CA LYS A 8 -3.00 -6.50 -6.10
C LYS A 8 -3.41 -5.37 -7.05
N VAL A 9 -2.51 -4.93 -7.92
CA VAL A 9 -2.69 -3.74 -8.76
C VAL A 9 -2.63 -4.03 -10.26
N LYS A 10 -2.35 -5.28 -10.66
CA LYS A 10 -2.22 -5.70 -12.06
C LYS A 10 -3.45 -5.42 -12.93
N ASP A 11 -4.64 -5.38 -12.33
CA ASP A 11 -5.90 -5.18 -13.04
C ASP A 11 -6.33 -3.71 -13.08
N PHE A 12 -5.49 -2.79 -12.59
CA PHE A 12 -5.78 -1.35 -12.48
C PHE A 12 -4.84 -0.48 -13.31
N VAL A 13 -4.29 -1.03 -14.39
CA VAL A 13 -3.35 -0.31 -15.27
C VAL A 13 -3.98 0.88 -15.97
N ASP A 14 -5.29 0.85 -16.18
CA ASP A 14 -6.07 1.94 -16.79
C ASP A 14 -6.50 3.01 -15.75
N GLY A 15 -5.94 2.96 -14.55
CA GLY A 15 -6.23 3.88 -13.46
C GLY A 15 -7.31 3.37 -12.49
N GLY A 16 -7.98 4.31 -11.82
CA GLY A 16 -8.96 3.99 -10.78
C GLY A 16 -8.36 3.62 -9.42
N LEU A 17 -7.05 3.81 -9.25
CA LEU A 17 -6.37 3.66 -7.96
C LEU A 17 -6.18 5.00 -7.27
N LEU A 18 -6.48 4.98 -5.97
CA LEU A 18 -6.26 6.08 -5.05
C LEU A 18 -5.40 5.59 -3.88
N ALA A 19 -4.31 6.29 -3.59
CA ALA A 19 -3.55 6.10 -2.37
C ALA A 19 -4.11 6.99 -1.27
N ARG A 20 -4.59 6.37 -0.18
CA ARG A 20 -4.95 7.08 1.06
C ARG A 20 -3.83 6.93 2.08
N VAL A 21 -3.26 8.04 2.54
CA VAL A 21 -2.19 8.05 3.56
C VAL A 21 -2.61 8.83 4.81
N GLY A 22 -2.02 8.49 5.96
CA GLY A 22 -2.33 9.11 7.25
C GLY A 22 -3.70 8.76 7.85
N ALA A 23 -4.37 7.74 7.31
CA ALA A 23 -5.65 7.27 7.83
C ALA A 23 -5.47 6.42 9.10
N TRP A 24 -6.42 6.51 10.03
CA TRP A 24 -6.52 5.62 11.18
C TRP A 24 -7.83 4.80 11.15
N ASP A 25 -9.00 5.44 11.09
CA ASP A 25 -10.29 4.80 10.76
C ASP A 25 -10.68 5.16 9.33
N ILE A 26 -10.60 4.19 8.42
CA ILE A 26 -10.87 4.42 7.00
C ILE A 26 -12.31 4.87 6.68
N ASN A 27 -13.24 4.70 7.63
CA ASN A 27 -14.62 5.15 7.51
C ASN A 27 -14.87 6.50 8.20
N ALA A 28 -13.93 7.00 9.00
CA ALA A 28 -14.05 8.28 9.65
C ALA A 28 -13.80 9.41 8.64
N THR A 29 -14.64 10.45 8.73
CA THR A 29 -14.51 11.66 7.90
C THR A 29 -13.95 12.85 8.67
N ASN A 30 -13.90 12.76 10.01
CA ASN A 30 -13.52 13.84 10.91
C ASN A 30 -12.46 13.35 11.91
N GLU A 31 -11.27 13.01 11.40
CA GLU A 31 -10.10 12.71 12.23
C GLU A 31 -9.36 14.01 12.59
N VAL A 32 -8.69 14.04 13.75
CA VAL A 32 -7.88 15.21 14.19
C VAL A 32 -6.79 15.54 13.17
N PHE A 33 -6.18 14.49 12.62
CA PHE A 33 -5.24 14.59 11.51
C PHE A 33 -5.91 14.00 10.26
N PRO A 34 -6.26 14.83 9.26
CA PRO A 34 -6.98 14.34 8.09
C PRO A 34 -6.08 13.48 7.20
N SER A 35 -6.64 12.38 6.70
CA SER A 35 -6.00 11.57 5.67
C SER A 35 -5.88 12.32 4.34
N GLN A 36 -4.85 11.97 3.56
CA GLN A 36 -4.63 12.52 2.21
C GLN A 36 -5.00 11.46 1.18
N ASN A 37 -5.82 11.85 0.20
CA ASN A 37 -6.23 11.02 -0.91
C ASN A 37 -5.51 11.50 -2.18
N ILE A 38 -4.65 10.66 -2.75
CA ILE A 38 -3.79 11.02 -3.88
C ILE A 38 -3.98 10.00 -4.99
N ASN A 39 -4.31 10.45 -6.20
CA ASN A 39 -4.44 9.55 -7.34
C ASN A 39 -3.10 8.90 -7.69
N VAL A 40 -3.15 7.68 -8.17
CA VAL A 40 -1.99 7.00 -8.76
C VAL A 40 -1.89 7.40 -10.22
N GLU A 41 -0.77 7.99 -10.59
CA GLU A 41 -0.47 8.41 -11.97
C GLU A 41 0.05 7.24 -12.81
N ASN A 42 0.90 6.39 -12.22
CA ASN A 42 1.50 5.28 -12.94
C ASN A 42 1.81 4.10 -12.01
N ILE A 43 1.87 2.89 -12.58
CA ILE A 43 2.21 1.65 -11.89
C ILE A 43 3.44 1.04 -12.56
N LEU A 44 4.52 0.88 -11.79
CA LEU A 44 5.74 0.23 -12.25
C LEU A 44 5.79 -1.19 -11.68
N PHE A 45 5.59 -2.18 -12.53
CA PHE A 45 5.73 -3.59 -12.15
C PHE A 45 7.19 -4.02 -12.22
N HIS A 46 7.60 -4.92 -11.33
CA HIS A 46 8.88 -5.58 -11.48
C HIS A 46 8.92 -6.35 -12.82
N PRO A 47 9.96 -6.18 -13.67
CA PRO A 47 9.98 -6.74 -15.02
C PRO A 47 9.93 -8.27 -15.06
N GLY A 48 10.41 -8.91 -13.99
CA GLY A 48 10.31 -10.36 -13.80
C GLY A 48 9.06 -10.86 -13.08
N PHE A 49 8.01 -10.06 -12.90
CA PHE A 49 6.79 -10.49 -12.24
C PHE A 49 6.10 -11.62 -13.02
N ASP A 50 5.90 -12.77 -12.37
CA ASP A 50 5.16 -13.90 -12.93
C ASP A 50 3.86 -14.10 -12.12
N GLN A 51 2.72 -13.84 -12.77
CA GLN A 51 1.41 -13.93 -12.14
C GLN A 51 1.04 -15.36 -11.71
N ARG A 52 1.55 -16.40 -12.39
CA ARG A 52 1.22 -17.79 -12.09
C ARG A 52 1.95 -18.28 -10.85
N THR A 53 3.21 -17.89 -10.69
CA THR A 53 4.06 -18.32 -9.57
C THR A 53 4.17 -17.30 -8.45
N LEU A 54 3.67 -16.07 -8.66
CA LEU A 54 3.87 -14.89 -7.81
C LEU A 54 5.35 -14.55 -7.58
N LYS A 55 6.25 -15.02 -8.46
CA LYS A 55 7.66 -14.63 -8.43
C LYS A 55 7.78 -13.14 -8.73
N ASN A 56 8.65 -12.45 -7.99
CA ASN A 56 8.88 -11.00 -8.10
C ASN A 56 7.58 -10.18 -7.97
N ASN A 57 6.70 -10.57 -7.04
CA ASN A 57 5.42 -9.92 -6.77
C ASN A 57 5.59 -8.59 -6.02
N ILE A 58 6.11 -7.58 -6.71
CA ILE A 58 6.38 -6.23 -6.20
C ILE A 58 6.10 -5.19 -7.29
N ALA A 59 5.51 -4.07 -6.90
CA ALA A 59 5.21 -2.95 -7.78
C ALA A 59 5.36 -1.62 -7.02
N LEU A 60 5.63 -0.55 -7.77
CA LEU A 60 5.66 0.82 -7.28
C LEU A 60 4.49 1.60 -7.87
N LEU A 61 3.78 2.33 -7.02
CA LEU A 61 2.76 3.29 -7.43
C LEU A 61 3.37 4.69 -7.41
N ILE A 62 3.42 5.31 -8.59
CA ILE A 62 3.82 6.70 -8.74
C ILE A 62 2.58 7.55 -8.48
N LEU A 63 2.65 8.40 -7.46
CA LEU A 63 1.55 9.26 -7.07
C LEU A 63 1.54 10.50 -7.96
N GLN A 64 0.35 10.97 -8.31
CA GLN A 64 0.18 12.20 -9.11
C GLN A 64 0.81 13.42 -8.44
N TRP A 65 0.82 13.45 -7.11
CA TRP A 65 1.46 14.49 -6.30
C TRP A 65 2.19 13.86 -5.12
N GLU A 66 3.19 14.56 -4.60
CA GLU A 66 3.88 14.13 -3.38
C GLU A 66 2.92 14.19 -2.17
N ALA A 67 3.00 13.18 -1.31
CA ALA A 67 2.29 13.20 -0.03
C ALA A 67 2.94 14.23 0.90
N VAL A 68 2.14 15.05 1.56
CA VAL A 68 2.63 16.02 2.54
C VAL A 68 3.02 15.26 3.80
N LEU A 69 4.31 15.30 4.15
CA LEU A 69 4.80 14.65 5.37
C LEU A 69 4.24 15.32 6.62
N SER A 70 3.91 14.53 7.62
CA SER A 70 3.31 14.98 8.88
C SER A 70 3.59 13.96 9.99
N GLU A 71 3.08 14.22 11.20
CA GLU A 71 3.13 13.25 12.31
C GLU A 71 2.41 11.92 11.99
N THR A 72 1.48 11.91 11.03
CA THR A 72 0.73 10.72 10.60
C THR A 72 1.16 10.17 9.24
N VAL A 73 2.04 10.87 8.52
CA VAL A 73 2.48 10.50 7.17
C VAL A 73 4.00 10.55 7.10
N LEU A 74 4.64 9.38 7.16
CA LEU A 74 6.09 9.20 7.03
C LEU A 74 6.41 7.99 6.15
N PRO A 75 7.51 8.03 5.38
CA PRO A 75 7.99 6.87 4.64
C PRO A 75 8.58 5.82 5.59
N ILE A 76 8.51 4.56 5.18
CA ILE A 76 9.24 3.46 5.83
C ILE A 76 10.65 3.33 5.25
N CYS A 77 11.62 2.93 6.07
CA CYS A 77 12.96 2.59 5.61
C CYS A 77 12.93 1.32 4.75
N LEU A 78 13.74 1.28 3.69
CA LEU A 78 14.02 0.05 2.96
C LEU A 78 15.19 -0.69 3.59
N PRO A 79 15.22 -2.03 3.52
CA PRO A 79 16.38 -2.79 3.92
C PRO A 79 17.57 -2.52 3.00
N ASP A 80 18.78 -2.73 3.52
CA ASP A 80 19.98 -2.73 2.70
C ASP A 80 19.98 -3.93 1.74
N SER A 81 20.68 -3.77 0.61
CA SER A 81 20.81 -4.85 -0.37
C SER A 81 21.48 -6.08 0.25
N GLY A 82 20.81 -7.23 0.18
CA GLY A 82 21.29 -8.48 0.77
C GLY A 82 21.11 -8.58 2.29
N GLN A 83 20.44 -7.61 2.94
CA GLN A 83 20.13 -7.70 4.36
C GLN A 83 19.22 -8.89 4.64
N VAL A 84 19.60 -9.71 5.62
CA VAL A 84 18.83 -10.88 6.04
C VAL A 84 18.32 -10.68 7.46
N PHE A 85 17.01 -10.83 7.63
CA PHE A 85 16.34 -10.74 8.93
C PHE A 85 16.17 -12.15 9.52
N HIS A 86 17.02 -12.54 10.46
CA HIS A 86 16.95 -13.83 11.13
C HIS A 86 16.32 -13.74 12.52
N ARG A 87 15.23 -14.47 12.75
CA ARG A 87 14.54 -14.59 14.07
C ARG A 87 14.10 -13.26 14.70
N SER A 88 13.92 -12.23 13.88
CA SER A 88 13.39 -10.93 14.31
C SER A 88 11.89 -11.04 14.58
N SER A 89 11.41 -10.42 15.64
CA SER A 89 9.98 -10.13 15.79
C SER A 89 9.59 -9.06 14.76
N CYS A 90 8.54 -9.32 13.97
CA CYS A 90 8.05 -8.42 12.95
C CYS A 90 6.64 -7.94 13.29
N ILE A 91 6.27 -6.76 12.79
CA ILE A 91 4.92 -6.21 12.91
C ILE A 91 4.22 -6.38 11.56
N VAL A 92 3.00 -6.92 11.60
CA VAL A 92 2.09 -6.94 10.46
C VAL A 92 0.90 -6.08 10.83
N THR A 93 0.57 -5.11 9.99
CA THR A 93 -0.51 -4.15 10.22
C THR A 93 -1.33 -3.92 8.96
N GLY A 94 -2.59 -3.55 9.12
CA GLY A 94 -3.52 -3.21 8.05
C GLY A 94 -4.98 -3.39 8.47
N TRP A 95 -5.90 -2.76 7.74
CA TRP A 95 -7.34 -2.79 8.02
C TRP A 95 -8.07 -4.03 7.48
N GLY A 96 -7.39 -5.18 7.38
CA GLY A 96 -7.83 -6.35 6.60
C GLY A 96 -9.34 -6.64 6.61
N LYS A 97 -9.88 -7.09 5.48
CA LYS A 97 -11.30 -7.47 5.41
C LYS A 97 -11.60 -8.62 6.37
N ASP A 98 -12.74 -8.54 7.04
CA ASP A 98 -13.26 -9.59 7.93
C ASP A 98 -13.60 -10.89 7.19
N VAL A 99 -13.99 -10.81 5.93
CA VAL A 99 -14.23 -11.95 5.04
C VAL A 99 -13.66 -11.75 3.65
N PHE A 100 -13.39 -12.86 2.96
CA PHE A 100 -12.97 -12.86 1.56
C PHE A 100 -14.13 -12.42 0.65
N GLY A 101 -13.81 -11.64 -0.39
CA GLY A 101 -14.77 -11.18 -1.40
C GLY A 101 -15.17 -9.71 -1.27
N GLU A 102 -16.08 -9.29 -2.13
CA GLU A 102 -16.52 -7.88 -2.18
C GLU A 102 -17.27 -7.46 -0.92
N ASN A 103 -18.02 -8.38 -0.31
CA ASN A 103 -18.86 -8.14 0.86
C ASN A 103 -18.09 -7.96 2.18
N GLY A 104 -16.77 -8.18 2.18
CA GLY A 104 -15.97 -8.02 3.39
C GLY A 104 -15.83 -6.57 3.80
N LYS A 105 -16.01 -6.30 5.09
CA LYS A 105 -15.80 -5.01 5.73
C LYS A 105 -14.39 -4.94 6.28
N TYR A 106 -13.76 -3.79 6.10
CA TYR A 106 -12.45 -3.55 6.67
C TYR A 106 -12.54 -3.40 8.20
N GLN A 107 -11.55 -3.95 8.89
CA GLN A 107 -11.42 -3.82 10.34
C GLN A 107 -11.25 -2.35 10.74
N ARG A 108 -11.89 -1.98 11.86
CA ARG A 108 -11.75 -0.68 12.49
C ARG A 108 -10.65 -0.77 13.55
N ILE A 109 -9.84 0.27 13.65
CA ILE A 109 -8.77 0.42 14.64
C ILE A 109 -9.12 1.59 15.55
#